data_AF-A0A5N6MU30-F1
#
_entry.id   AF-A0A5N6MU30-F1
#
_cell.length_a   1.000
_cell.length_b   1.000
_cell.length_c   1.000
_cell.angle_alpha   90.00
_cell.angle_beta   90.00
_cell.angle_gamma   90.00
#
_symmetry.space_group_name_H-M   'P 1'
#
loop_
_entity.id
_entity.type
_entity.pdbx_description
1 polymer ?
#
loop_
_entity_poly.entity_id
_entity_poly.type
_entity_poly.pdbx_seq_one_letter_code
_entity_poly.pdbx_strand_id
1 'polypeptide(L)'
;MDSLTTLAELETRLTALAGRHTGTVIVGVAGVPGAGKTTLVEALVRALNGASDDVETQRFAHVPMDGFHLSDRELSRQGLLERKGAPETFDAYGYAALLDRLRSPRNAVVYAPGFDRTLEQPLAGDIPVFPAAKVILTEGNYLLLDRPEWQEVRARCSEVWYCDPDDELRLQRLVERHVRFGKEPDEAAAWVRDVDEPNARLIQSLRGRADVVIRLPWG
;
A
#
# COMPACT_ATOMS: atom_id res chain seq x y z
N MET A 1 -19.13 -6.33 -8.14
CA MET A 1 -17.84 -6.28 -7.44
C MET A 1 -18.02 -7.02 -6.13
N ASP A 2 -17.21 -8.04 -5.88
CA ASP A 2 -17.30 -8.81 -4.64
C ASP A 2 -17.00 -7.89 -3.46
N SER A 3 -17.75 -8.01 -2.36
CA SER A 3 -17.50 -7.29 -1.12
C SER A 3 -17.12 -8.31 -0.05
N LEU A 4 -15.98 -8.09 0.61
CA LEU A 4 -15.50 -8.91 1.73
C LEU A 4 -15.57 -8.10 3.02
N THR A 5 -16.02 -8.72 4.10
CA THR A 5 -16.34 -8.02 5.36
C THR A 5 -15.62 -8.59 6.58
N THR A 6 -14.84 -9.67 6.41
CA THR A 6 -14.06 -10.28 7.47
C THR A 6 -12.63 -10.60 7.04
N LEU A 7 -11.72 -10.71 8.03
CA LEU A 7 -10.32 -11.12 7.77
C LEU A 7 -10.24 -12.55 7.22
N ALA A 8 -11.06 -13.47 7.74
CA ALA A 8 -11.09 -14.87 7.32
C ALA A 8 -11.49 -15.05 5.84
N GLU A 9 -12.40 -14.21 5.32
CA GLU A 9 -12.74 -14.20 3.90
C GLU A 9 -11.57 -13.77 3.01
N LEU A 10 -10.82 -12.76 3.47
CA LEU A 10 -9.62 -12.26 2.77
C LEU A 10 -8.52 -13.33 2.76
N GLU A 11 -8.28 -13.99 3.88
CA GLU A 11 -7.34 -15.12 4.00
C GLU A 11 -7.71 -16.27 3.06
N THR A 12 -9.00 -16.64 3.03
CA THR A 12 -9.53 -17.68 2.15
C THR A 12 -9.29 -17.31 0.68
N ARG A 13 -9.58 -16.06 0.31
CA ARG A 13 -9.37 -15.58 -1.07
C ARG A 13 -7.89 -15.56 -1.45
N LEU A 14 -6.99 -15.10 -0.56
CA LEU A 14 -5.54 -15.12 -0.82
C LEU A 14 -5.02 -16.53 -1.01
N THR A 15 -5.45 -17.47 -0.17
CA THR A 15 -5.07 -18.88 -0.27
C THR A 15 -5.57 -19.49 -1.58
N ALA A 16 -6.81 -19.21 -1.96
CA ALA A 16 -7.38 -19.66 -3.24
C ALA A 16 -6.67 -19.04 -4.45
N LEU A 17 -6.29 -17.76 -4.39
CA LEU A 17 -5.48 -17.12 -5.43
C LEU A 17 -4.11 -17.78 -5.52
N ALA A 18 -3.39 -17.94 -4.41
CA ALA A 18 -2.10 -18.60 -4.37
C ALA A 18 -2.14 -20.02 -4.93
N GLY A 19 -3.20 -20.78 -4.65
CA GLY A 19 -3.37 -22.15 -5.16
C GLY A 19 -3.67 -22.24 -6.68
N ARG A 20 -4.14 -21.16 -7.31
CA ARG A 20 -4.45 -21.10 -8.75
C ARG A 20 -3.26 -20.69 -9.61
N HIS A 21 -2.19 -20.18 -9.01
CA HIS A 21 -1.02 -19.68 -9.73
C HIS A 21 0.21 -20.55 -9.44
N THR A 22 1.00 -20.80 -10.48
CA THR A 22 2.28 -21.53 -10.36
C THR A 22 3.45 -20.61 -9.98
N GLY A 23 3.29 -19.29 -10.15
CA GLY A 23 4.29 -18.26 -9.84
C GLY A 23 3.95 -17.44 -8.60
N THR A 24 4.72 -16.37 -8.35
CA THR A 24 4.41 -15.43 -7.28
C THR A 24 3.15 -14.63 -7.63
N VAL A 25 2.21 -14.57 -6.70
CA VAL A 25 0.99 -13.76 -6.77
C VAL A 25 1.25 -12.42 -6.10
N ILE A 26 0.77 -11.34 -6.71
CA ILE A 26 0.84 -9.99 -6.12
C ILE A 26 -0.58 -9.49 -5.95
N VAL A 27 -0.97 -9.15 -4.72
CA VAL A 27 -2.28 -8.55 -4.41
C VAL A 27 -2.06 -7.15 -3.89
N GLY A 28 -2.66 -6.18 -4.58
CA GLY A 28 -2.65 -4.78 -4.18
C GLY A 28 -3.81 -4.47 -3.23
N VAL A 29 -3.58 -3.64 -2.22
CA VAL A 29 -4.62 -3.03 -1.40
C VAL A 29 -4.57 -1.52 -1.61
N ALA A 30 -5.57 -1.02 -2.33
CA ALA A 30 -5.79 0.39 -2.60
C ALA A 30 -6.78 1.00 -1.60
N GLY A 31 -6.78 2.32 -1.50
CA GLY A 31 -7.69 3.06 -0.62
C GLY A 31 -7.09 4.39 -0.21
N VAL A 32 -7.95 5.28 0.27
CA VAL A 32 -7.59 6.63 0.68
C VAL A 32 -6.55 6.67 1.82
N PRO A 33 -5.83 7.80 2.00
CA PRO A 33 -5.07 8.03 3.22
C PRO A 33 -5.93 7.78 4.47
N GLY A 34 -5.37 7.13 5.48
CA GLY A 34 -6.09 6.81 6.72
C GLY A 34 -7.04 5.60 6.63
N ALA A 35 -7.19 4.95 5.47
CA ALA A 35 -8.09 3.79 5.32
C ALA A 35 -7.68 2.52 6.10
N GLY A 36 -6.54 2.50 6.78
CA GLY A 36 -6.08 1.31 7.52
C GLY A 36 -5.49 0.20 6.65
N LYS A 37 -5.08 0.50 5.40
CA LYS A 37 -4.49 -0.45 4.45
C LYS A 37 -3.29 -1.21 5.03
N THR A 38 -2.31 -0.48 5.56
CA THR A 38 -1.11 -1.04 6.18
C THR A 38 -1.49 -1.99 7.33
N THR A 39 -2.38 -1.56 8.23
CA THR A 39 -2.86 -2.38 9.36
C THR A 39 -3.54 -3.66 8.88
N LEU A 40 -4.37 -3.57 7.84
CA LEU A 40 -5.01 -4.74 7.24
C LEU A 40 -3.99 -5.71 6.65
N VAL A 41 -3.05 -5.21 5.85
CA VAL A 41 -2.04 -6.03 5.19
C VAL A 41 -1.12 -6.70 6.20
N GLU A 42 -0.68 -5.99 7.23
CA GLU A 42 0.11 -6.54 8.33
C GLU A 42 -0.66 -7.63 9.10
N ALA A 43 -1.96 -7.42 9.35
CA ALA A 43 -2.80 -8.42 9.98
C ALA A 43 -2.92 -9.69 9.12
N LEU A 44 -3.11 -9.55 7.80
CA LEU A 44 -3.14 -10.67 6.86
C LEU A 44 -1.81 -11.43 6.81
N VAL A 45 -0.69 -10.72 6.68
CA VAL A 45 0.65 -11.34 6.64
C VAL A 45 0.90 -12.11 7.94
N ARG A 46 0.57 -11.52 9.10
CA ARG A 46 0.73 -12.18 10.40
C ARG A 46 -0.15 -13.43 10.51
N ALA A 47 -1.43 -13.33 10.15
CA ALA A 47 -2.35 -14.46 10.23
C ALA A 47 -1.92 -15.62 9.33
N LEU A 48 -1.51 -15.32 8.10
CA LEU A 48 -1.19 -16.32 7.07
C LEU A 48 0.19 -16.96 7.21
N ASN A 49 1.18 -16.25 7.76
CA ASN A 49 2.47 -16.85 8.12
C ASN A 49 2.42 -17.56 9.49
N GLY A 50 1.35 -17.37 10.27
CA GLY A 50 1.19 -17.95 11.60
C GLY A 50 2.27 -17.49 12.59
N ALA A 51 2.60 -18.36 13.55
CA ALA A 51 3.64 -18.12 14.56
C ALA A 51 5.07 -18.42 14.06
N SER A 52 5.31 -18.46 12.75
CA SER A 52 6.65 -18.74 12.22
C SER A 52 7.54 -17.51 12.36
N ASP A 53 8.47 -17.57 13.30
CA ASP A 53 9.51 -16.54 13.51
C ASP A 53 10.62 -16.60 12.43
N ASP A 54 10.65 -17.68 11.63
CA ASP A 54 11.61 -17.84 10.54
C ASP A 54 11.15 -17.10 9.28
N VAL A 55 11.59 -15.85 9.16
CA VAL A 55 11.30 -14.94 8.05
C VAL A 55 11.72 -15.51 6.69
N GLU A 56 12.73 -16.39 6.62
CA GLU A 56 13.21 -16.94 5.34
C GLU A 56 12.22 -17.94 4.73
N THR A 57 11.39 -18.57 5.58
CA THR A 57 10.39 -19.57 5.17
C THR A 57 9.00 -18.99 4.97
N GLN A 58 8.78 -17.72 5.36
CA GLN A 58 7.49 -17.06 5.24
C GLN A 58 7.03 -17.00 3.78
N ARG A 59 5.75 -17.35 3.58
CA ARG A 59 5.14 -17.47 2.25
C ARG A 59 4.46 -16.18 1.80
N PHE A 60 4.17 -15.28 2.74
CA PHE A 60 3.52 -14.00 2.52
C PHE A 60 4.48 -12.88 2.92
N ALA A 61 4.67 -11.88 2.05
CA ALA A 61 5.51 -10.72 2.33
C ALA A 61 4.76 -9.42 2.06
N HIS A 62 5.05 -8.39 2.85
CA HIS A 62 4.51 -7.03 2.67
C HIS A 62 5.54 -6.14 1.97
N VAL A 63 5.14 -5.48 0.89
CA VAL A 63 5.95 -4.49 0.17
C VAL A 63 5.09 -3.23 -0.04
N PRO A 64 5.20 -2.19 0.80
CA PRO A 64 4.36 -0.99 0.68
C PRO A 64 4.84 -0.04 -0.42
N MET A 65 3.91 0.72 -1.01
CA MET A 65 4.18 1.77 -1.99
C MET A 65 5.01 2.92 -1.39
N ASP A 66 4.89 3.19 -0.09
CA ASP A 66 5.51 4.35 0.55
C ASP A 66 7.04 4.34 0.48
N GLY A 67 7.68 3.19 0.34
CA GLY A 67 9.13 3.11 0.11
C GLY A 67 9.58 3.73 -1.23
N PHE A 68 8.64 4.05 -2.11
CA PHE A 68 8.89 4.66 -3.42
C PHE A 68 8.62 6.16 -3.47
N HIS A 69 8.43 6.82 -2.32
CA HIS A 69 8.49 8.28 -2.30
C HIS A 69 9.82 8.77 -2.89
N LEU A 70 9.78 9.88 -3.62
CA LEU A 70 11.00 10.60 -3.94
C LEU A 70 11.54 11.27 -2.68
N SER A 71 12.87 11.34 -2.55
CA SER A 71 13.52 12.05 -1.44
C SER A 71 13.13 13.53 -1.40
N ASP A 72 13.16 14.15 -0.22
CA ASP A 72 12.86 15.59 -0.08
C ASP A 72 13.80 16.47 -0.91
N ARG A 73 15.06 16.04 -1.08
CA ARG A 73 16.03 16.71 -1.95
C ARG A 73 15.51 16.76 -3.39
N GLU A 74 15.00 15.64 -3.89
CA GLU A 74 14.50 15.55 -5.27
C GLU A 74 13.17 16.27 -5.43
N LEU A 75 12.27 16.16 -4.46
CA LEU A 75 11.02 16.93 -4.45
C LEU A 75 11.27 18.44 -4.41
N SER A 76 12.25 18.90 -3.62
CA SER A 76 12.65 20.31 -3.59
C SER A 76 13.18 20.78 -4.95
N ARG A 77 14.02 19.96 -5.61
CA ARG A 77 14.54 20.25 -6.95
C ARG A 77 13.42 20.40 -7.99
N GLN A 78 12.34 19.63 -7.84
CA GLN A 78 11.18 19.67 -8.74
C GLN A 78 10.11 20.70 -8.32
N GLY A 79 10.25 21.34 -7.15
CA GLY A 79 9.22 22.23 -6.60
C GLY A 79 7.95 21.50 -6.13
N LEU A 80 8.07 20.22 -5.77
CA LEU A 80 6.95 19.35 -5.37
C LEU A 80 6.94 18.98 -3.88
N LEU A 81 7.85 19.56 -3.07
CA LEU A 81 7.97 19.22 -1.64
C LEU A 81 6.65 19.44 -0.88
N GLU A 82 5.98 20.57 -1.13
CA GLU A 82 4.68 20.91 -0.53
C GLU A 82 3.52 20.02 -1.01
N ARG A 83 3.77 19.13 -1.98
CA ARG A 83 2.80 18.18 -2.54
C ARG A 83 3.20 16.74 -2.25
N LYS A 84 4.15 16.51 -1.35
CA LYS A 84 4.60 15.17 -0.96
C LYS A 84 3.41 14.29 -0.57
N GLY A 85 3.31 13.14 -1.22
CA GLY A 85 2.18 12.22 -1.10
C GLY A 85 1.23 12.26 -2.29
N ALA A 86 1.34 13.24 -3.20
CA ALA A 86 0.62 13.25 -4.49
C ALA A 86 1.20 12.18 -5.46
N PRO A 87 0.44 11.74 -6.50
CA PRO A 87 0.89 10.67 -7.38
C PRO A 87 2.27 10.88 -8.03
N GLU A 88 2.59 12.11 -8.43
CA GLU A 88 3.86 12.50 -9.07
C GLU A 88 5.05 12.56 -8.10
N THR A 89 4.84 12.41 -6.80
CA THR A 89 5.93 12.42 -5.80
C THR A 89 6.49 11.03 -5.51
N PHE A 90 6.15 10.03 -6.34
CA PHE A 90 6.60 8.65 -6.23
C PHE A 90 7.35 8.21 -7.47
N ASP A 91 8.34 7.35 -7.30
CA ASP A 91 8.93 6.57 -8.37
C ASP A 91 8.03 5.36 -8.73
N ALA A 92 6.90 5.63 -9.39
CA ALA A 92 5.93 4.61 -9.77
C ALA A 92 6.49 3.58 -10.77
N TYR A 93 7.39 4.00 -11.67
CA TYR A 93 8.05 3.07 -12.59
C TYR A 93 9.07 2.18 -11.89
N GLY A 94 9.85 2.71 -10.95
CA GLY A 94 10.73 1.91 -10.09
C GLY A 94 9.95 0.92 -9.23
N TYR A 95 8.79 1.33 -8.73
CA TYR A 95 7.87 0.44 -8.01
C TYR A 95 7.34 -0.69 -8.91
N ALA A 96 6.86 -0.37 -10.11
CA ALA A 96 6.42 -1.38 -11.07
C ALA A 96 7.54 -2.36 -11.45
N ALA A 97 8.78 -1.87 -11.61
CA ALA A 97 9.95 -2.70 -11.88
C ALA A 97 10.29 -3.64 -10.71
N LEU A 98 10.18 -3.17 -9.46
CA LEU A 98 10.34 -4.04 -8.29
C LEU A 98 9.25 -5.13 -8.26
N LEU A 99 7.99 -4.77 -8.46
CA LEU A 99 6.89 -5.75 -8.46
C LEU A 99 7.09 -6.80 -9.57
N ASP A 100 7.55 -6.40 -10.75
CA ASP A 100 7.84 -7.33 -11.84
C ASP A 100 9.00 -8.29 -11.50
N ARG A 101 10.05 -7.78 -10.85
CA ARG A 101 11.14 -8.59 -10.31
C ARG A 101 10.65 -9.58 -9.25
N LEU A 102 9.71 -9.17 -8.40
CA LEU A 102 9.10 -10.04 -7.39
C LEU A 102 8.13 -11.06 -7.99
N ARG A 103 7.53 -10.79 -9.15
CA ARG A 103 6.67 -11.75 -9.84
C ARG A 103 7.48 -12.86 -10.52
N SER A 104 8.70 -12.53 -10.95
CA SER A 104 9.59 -13.44 -11.65
C SER A 104 10.20 -14.52 -10.74
N PRO A 105 10.56 -15.71 -11.28
CA PRO A 105 11.29 -16.72 -10.53
C PRO A 105 12.60 -16.16 -9.95
N ARG A 106 12.84 -16.44 -8.67
CA ARG A 106 14.01 -15.94 -7.94
C ARG A 106 14.56 -16.98 -6.97
N ASN A 107 15.88 -16.99 -6.85
CA ASN A 107 16.67 -17.82 -5.92
C ASN A 107 17.44 -16.99 -4.88
N ALA A 108 17.38 -15.66 -4.99
CA ALA A 108 18.02 -14.72 -4.08
C ALA A 108 16.99 -13.77 -3.48
N VAL A 109 17.35 -13.19 -2.33
CA VAL A 109 16.56 -12.14 -1.66
C VAL A 109 16.46 -10.92 -2.57
N VAL A 110 15.26 -10.36 -2.66
CA VAL A 110 15.03 -9.05 -3.28
C VAL A 110 14.81 -8.06 -2.15
N TYR A 111 15.65 -7.03 -2.08
CA TYR A 111 15.47 -5.97 -1.11
C TYR A 111 14.61 -4.85 -1.71
N ALA A 112 13.48 -4.58 -1.07
CA ALA A 112 12.58 -3.49 -1.40
C ALA A 112 12.86 -2.28 -0.49
N PRO A 113 12.57 -1.05 -0.95
CA PRO A 113 12.66 0.11 -0.07
C PRO A 113 11.49 0.13 0.92
N GLY A 114 11.76 0.61 2.14
CA GLY A 114 10.76 0.93 3.15
C GLY A 114 10.64 2.45 3.31
N PHE A 115 9.75 2.89 4.20
CA PHE A 115 9.60 4.32 4.52
C PHE A 115 9.71 4.53 6.02
N ASP A 116 10.72 5.27 6.44
CA ASP A 116 10.95 5.59 7.85
C ASP A 116 10.11 6.81 8.23
N ARG A 117 9.19 6.63 9.20
CA ARG A 117 8.29 7.67 9.69
C ARG A 117 8.94 8.65 10.66
N THR A 118 10.13 8.36 11.16
CA THR A 118 10.91 9.28 12.00
C THR A 118 11.71 10.23 11.12
N LEU A 119 12.34 9.69 10.07
CA LEU A 119 13.09 10.47 9.08
C LEU A 119 12.17 11.12 8.04
N GLU A 120 10.95 10.61 7.89
CA GLU A 120 10.03 10.94 6.80
C GLU A 120 10.71 10.73 5.43
N GLN A 121 11.49 9.66 5.25
CA GLN A 121 12.23 9.37 4.02
C GLN A 121 12.11 7.90 3.58
N PRO A 122 12.18 7.63 2.26
CA PRO A 122 12.39 6.28 1.76
C PRO A 122 13.76 5.75 2.18
N LEU A 123 13.81 4.52 2.69
CA LEU A 123 15.04 3.80 3.01
C LEU A 123 15.24 2.65 2.04
N ALA A 124 16.32 2.74 1.25
CA ALA A 124 16.69 1.68 0.32
C ALA A 124 17.15 0.44 1.07
N GLY A 125 16.72 -0.74 0.62
CA GLY A 125 17.20 -2.02 1.15
C GLY A 125 16.55 -2.48 2.45
N ASP A 126 15.49 -1.80 2.90
CA ASP A 126 14.89 -1.98 4.22
C ASP A 126 14.07 -3.27 4.37
N ILE A 127 13.41 -3.72 3.30
CA ILE A 127 12.47 -4.85 3.35
C ILE A 127 13.04 -6.05 2.58
N PRO A 128 13.45 -7.14 3.28
CA PRO A 128 13.90 -8.36 2.61
C PRO A 128 12.72 -9.21 2.15
N VAL A 129 12.65 -9.50 0.84
CA VAL A 129 11.67 -10.43 0.26
C VAL A 129 12.39 -11.72 -0.16
N PHE A 130 12.25 -12.74 0.68
CA PHE A 130 12.89 -14.04 0.47
C PHE A 130 12.26 -14.84 -0.68
N PRO A 131 13.00 -15.80 -1.28
CA PRO A 131 12.48 -16.67 -2.35
C PRO A 131 11.25 -17.51 -1.96
N ALA A 132 11.06 -17.81 -0.67
CA ALA A 132 9.92 -18.56 -0.15
C ALA A 132 8.59 -17.78 -0.27
N ALA A 133 8.63 -16.45 -0.26
CA ALA A 133 7.46 -15.61 -0.38
C ALA A 133 6.81 -15.78 -1.76
N LYS A 134 5.66 -16.47 -1.81
CA LYS A 134 4.91 -16.70 -3.06
C LYS A 134 3.68 -15.82 -3.18
N VAL A 135 3.31 -15.09 -2.13
CA VAL A 135 2.27 -14.07 -2.16
C VAL A 135 2.87 -12.77 -1.65
N ILE A 136 2.85 -11.73 -2.48
CA ILE A 136 3.26 -10.39 -2.11
C ILE A 136 1.99 -9.58 -1.91
N LEU A 137 1.83 -9.06 -0.70
CA LEU A 137 0.82 -8.05 -0.41
C LEU A 137 1.50 -6.70 -0.55
N THR A 138 0.91 -5.86 -1.38
CA THR A 138 1.39 -4.50 -1.61
C THR A 138 0.25 -3.53 -1.37
N GLU A 139 0.53 -2.32 -0.92
CA GLU A 139 -0.52 -1.37 -0.58
C GLU A 139 -0.11 0.05 -0.89
N GLY A 140 -1.09 0.86 -1.26
CA GLY A 140 -0.85 2.24 -1.65
C GLY A 140 -2.10 2.97 -2.11
N ASN A 141 -2.02 4.29 -2.16
CA ASN A 141 -3.16 5.13 -2.52
C ASN A 141 -3.54 5.01 -4.02
N TYR A 142 -2.55 4.83 -4.88
CA TYR A 142 -2.70 5.08 -6.33
C TYR A 142 -2.67 3.83 -7.20
N LEU A 143 -2.80 2.63 -6.61
CA LEU A 143 -2.75 1.36 -7.36
C LEU A 143 -3.88 1.20 -8.39
N LEU A 144 -4.93 2.01 -8.31
CA LEU A 144 -6.06 2.05 -9.24
C LEU A 144 -6.09 3.32 -10.10
N LEU A 145 -5.06 4.16 -10.06
CA LEU A 145 -5.03 5.44 -10.75
C LEU A 145 -4.83 5.26 -12.27
N ASP A 146 -5.62 5.98 -13.07
CA ASP A 146 -5.57 5.91 -14.53
C ASP A 146 -4.51 6.83 -15.13
N ARG A 147 -3.25 6.56 -14.79
CA ARG A 147 -2.09 7.24 -15.37
C ARG A 147 -1.06 6.22 -15.82
N PRO A 148 -0.30 6.46 -16.89
CA PRO A 148 0.62 5.48 -17.46
C PRO A 148 1.55 4.83 -16.42
N GLU A 149 2.13 5.63 -15.53
CA GLU A 149 3.06 5.16 -14.51
C GLU A 149 2.40 4.25 -13.46
N TRP A 150 1.12 4.49 -13.12
CA TRP A 150 0.36 3.68 -12.18
C TRP A 150 -0.34 2.48 -12.84
N GLN A 151 -0.64 2.57 -14.14
CA GLN A 151 -1.11 1.43 -14.93
C GLN A 151 -0.03 0.33 -14.99
N GLU A 152 1.25 0.70 -15.08
CA GLU A 152 2.35 -0.26 -15.01
C GLU A 152 2.34 -1.02 -13.68
N VAL A 153 2.15 -0.33 -12.55
CA VAL A 153 2.00 -0.94 -11.21
C VAL A 153 0.78 -1.87 -11.16
N ARG A 154 -0.39 -1.39 -11.61
CA ARG A 154 -1.64 -2.18 -11.64
C ARG A 154 -1.50 -3.45 -12.46
N ALA A 155 -0.75 -3.42 -13.56
CA ALA A 155 -0.53 -4.58 -14.44
C ALA A 155 0.35 -5.68 -13.81
N ARG A 156 1.10 -5.38 -12.74
CA ARG A 156 1.88 -6.38 -11.98
C ARG A 156 1.07 -7.04 -10.88
N CYS A 157 -0.05 -6.44 -10.47
CA CYS A 157 -0.97 -7.01 -9.49
C CYS A 157 -1.93 -8.03 -10.15
N SER A 158 -2.06 -9.21 -9.56
CA SER A 158 -3.05 -10.22 -9.93
C SER A 158 -4.47 -9.76 -9.60
N GLU A 159 -4.65 -9.17 -8.43
CA GLU A 159 -5.87 -8.46 -8.01
C GLU A 159 -5.48 -7.17 -7.29
N VAL A 160 -6.34 -6.17 -7.34
CA VAL A 160 -6.28 -4.98 -6.49
C VAL A 160 -7.60 -4.82 -5.74
N TRP A 161 -7.52 -4.84 -4.42
CA TRP A 161 -8.64 -4.70 -3.51
C TRP A 161 -8.75 -3.26 -3.02
N TYR A 162 -9.96 -2.74 -2.86
CA TYR A 162 -10.19 -1.39 -2.36
C TYR A 162 -10.69 -1.44 -0.92
N CYS A 163 -9.93 -0.84 0.00
CA CYS A 163 -10.35 -0.64 1.38
C CYS A 163 -11.29 0.57 1.47
N ASP A 164 -12.53 0.30 1.87
CA ASP A 164 -13.67 1.21 1.90
C ASP A 164 -14.06 1.50 3.36
N PRO A 165 -13.29 2.35 4.08
CA PRO A 165 -13.56 2.68 5.48
C PRO A 165 -14.78 3.60 5.61
N ASP A 166 -15.28 3.77 6.83
CA ASP A 166 -16.21 4.86 7.14
C ASP A 166 -15.49 6.22 7.04
N ASP A 167 -16.07 7.15 6.28
CA ASP A 167 -15.43 8.43 5.97
C ASP A 167 -15.31 9.37 7.17
N GLU A 168 -16.23 9.30 8.13
CA GLU A 168 -16.20 10.16 9.33
C GLU A 168 -15.06 9.74 10.25
N LEU A 169 -14.94 8.43 10.50
CA LEU A 169 -13.86 7.86 11.31
C LEU A 169 -12.48 8.02 10.63
N ARG A 170 -12.43 7.94 9.30
CA ARG A 170 -11.21 8.21 8.52
C ARG A 170 -10.70 9.63 8.74
N LEU A 171 -11.57 10.63 8.62
CA LEU A 171 -11.19 12.04 8.76
C LEU A 171 -10.66 12.34 10.17
N GLN A 172 -11.34 11.82 11.19
CA GLN A 172 -10.90 11.97 12.58
C GLN A 172 -9.49 11.38 12.78
N ARG A 173 -9.25 10.15 12.33
CA ARG A 173 -7.94 9.49 12.44
C ARG A 173 -6.82 10.22 11.70
N LEU A 174 -7.12 10.84 10.55
CA LEU A 174 -6.15 11.62 9.79
C LEU A 174 -5.70 12.86 10.55
N VAL A 175 -6.64 13.61 11.13
CA VAL A 175 -6.32 14.79 11.95
C VAL A 175 -5.50 14.37 13.18
N GLU A 176 -5.95 13.36 13.92
CA GLU A 176 -5.23 12.84 15.09
C GLU A 176 -3.79 12.42 14.77
N ARG A 177 -3.57 11.84 13.59
CA ARG A 177 -2.24 11.45 13.12
C ARG A 177 -1.35 12.66 12.88
N HIS A 178 -1.84 13.69 12.18
CA HIS A 178 -1.07 14.92 11.95
C HIS A 178 -0.71 15.62 13.26
N VAL A 179 -1.64 15.66 14.22
CA VAL A 179 -1.38 16.20 15.56
C VAL A 179 -0.32 15.40 16.29
N ARG A 180 -0.37 14.06 16.21
CA ARG A 180 0.66 13.18 16.80
C ARG A 180 2.05 13.44 16.21
N PHE A 181 2.12 13.84 14.94
CA PHE A 181 3.37 14.23 14.26
C PHE A 181 3.74 15.71 14.46
N GLY A 182 3.08 16.41 15.39
CA GLY A 182 3.49 17.72 15.87
C GLY A 182 2.84 18.91 15.17
N LYS A 183 1.84 18.71 14.31
CA LYS A 183 1.04 19.83 13.77
C LYS A 183 0.05 20.32 14.81
N GLU A 184 -0.17 21.63 14.86
CA GLU A 184 -1.26 22.21 15.65
C GLU A 184 -2.62 21.72 15.12
N PRO A 185 -3.64 21.55 15.97
CA PRO A 185 -4.93 20.96 15.56
C PRO A 185 -5.60 21.66 14.37
N ASP A 186 -5.59 22.99 14.34
CA ASP A 186 -6.19 23.77 13.25
C ASP A 186 -5.38 23.63 11.94
N GLU A 187 -4.05 23.57 12.03
CA GLU A 187 -3.18 23.33 10.88
C GLU A 187 -3.31 21.91 10.35
N ALA A 188 -3.46 20.92 11.24
CA ALA A 188 -3.74 19.54 10.89
C ALA A 188 -5.09 19.42 10.15
N ALA A 189 -6.15 20.05 10.66
CA ALA A 189 -7.45 20.07 10.01
C ALA A 189 -7.42 20.77 8.64
N ALA A 190 -6.70 21.89 8.53
CA ALA A 190 -6.50 22.57 7.25
C ALA A 190 -5.75 21.69 6.24
N TRP A 191 -4.67 21.01 6.67
CA TRP A 191 -3.93 20.09 5.81
C TRP A 191 -4.79 18.93 5.31
N VAL A 192 -5.59 18.32 6.19
CA VAL A 192 -6.50 17.24 5.80
C VAL A 192 -7.49 17.72 4.73
N ARG A 193 -8.07 18.91 4.92
CA ARG A 193 -9.03 19.51 3.98
C ARG A 193 -8.41 19.90 2.65
N ASP A 194 -7.21 20.50 2.66
CA ASP A 194 -6.63 21.16 1.50
C ASP A 194 -5.65 20.26 0.72
N VAL A 195 -5.09 19.22 1.37
CA VAL A 195 -4.10 18.29 0.77
C VAL A 195 -4.62 16.85 0.73
N ASP A 196 -5.04 16.29 1.86
CA ASP A 196 -5.42 14.86 1.92
C ASP A 196 -6.76 14.60 1.21
N GLU A 197 -7.74 15.48 1.36
CA GLU A 197 -9.10 15.28 0.84
C GLU A 197 -9.22 15.34 -0.69
N PRO A 198 -8.55 16.26 -1.41
CA PRO A 198 -8.50 16.20 -2.88
C PRO A 198 -7.93 14.88 -3.39
N ASN A 199 -6.88 14.36 -2.75
CA ASN A 199 -6.31 13.05 -3.07
C ASN A 199 -7.32 11.93 -2.72
N ALA A 200 -7.98 12.03 -1.57
CA ALA A 200 -8.99 11.05 -1.14
C ALA A 200 -10.14 10.94 -2.16
N ARG A 201 -10.68 12.06 -2.63
CA ARG A 201 -11.75 12.08 -3.64
C ARG A 201 -11.32 11.46 -4.96
N LEU A 202 -10.09 11.76 -5.40
CA LEU A 202 -9.51 11.11 -6.58
C LEU A 202 -9.48 9.59 -6.39
N ILE A 203 -8.97 9.12 -5.27
CA ILE A 203 -8.85 7.68 -4.97
C ILE A 203 -10.23 7.00 -4.84
N GLN A 204 -11.18 7.64 -4.16
CA GLN A 204 -12.56 7.15 -4.01
C GLN A 204 -13.25 6.99 -5.37
N SER A 205 -13.04 7.92 -6.30
CA SER A 205 -13.61 7.84 -7.65
C SER A 205 -13.15 6.58 -8.42
N LEU A 206 -12.02 5.99 -8.00
CA LEU A 206 -11.41 4.83 -8.63
C LEU A 206 -11.84 3.50 -7.98
N ARG A 207 -12.67 3.52 -6.92
CA ARG A 207 -13.23 2.32 -6.28
C ARG A 207 -13.84 1.34 -7.29
N GLY A 208 -14.49 1.87 -8.34
CA GLY A 208 -15.09 1.10 -9.43
C GLY A 208 -14.12 0.20 -10.22
N ARG A 209 -12.81 0.42 -10.10
CA ARG A 209 -11.75 -0.31 -10.82
C ARG A 209 -11.15 -1.47 -10.02
N ALA A 210 -11.56 -1.64 -8.76
CA ALA A 210 -11.06 -2.71 -7.90
C ALA A 210 -11.69 -4.06 -8.28
N ASP A 211 -10.94 -5.13 -8.05
CA ASP A 211 -11.45 -6.50 -8.21
C ASP A 211 -12.38 -6.86 -7.03
N VAL A 212 -12.09 -6.33 -5.84
CA VAL A 212 -12.80 -6.57 -4.57
C VAL A 212 -12.92 -5.28 -3.76
N VAL A 213 -14.03 -5.10 -3.06
CA VAL A 213 -14.19 -4.07 -2.02
C VAL A 213 -14.09 -4.71 -0.64
N ILE A 214 -13.36 -4.07 0.28
CA ILE A 214 -13.18 -4.51 1.65
C ILE A 214 -13.88 -3.54 2.59
N ARG A 215 -14.78 -4.06 3.44
CA ARG A 215 -15.52 -3.29 4.46
C ARG A 215 -15.40 -4.00 5.81
N LEU A 216 -14.33 -3.70 6.54
CA LEU A 216 -14.08 -4.30 7.84
C LEU A 216 -14.68 -3.44 8.97
N PRO A 217 -15.26 -4.06 10.02
CA PRO A 217 -15.96 -3.33 11.08
C PRO A 217 -15.05 -2.57 12.06
N TRP A 218 -13.73 -2.63 11.89
CA TRP A 218 -12.74 -1.87 12.68
C TRP A 218 -12.12 -0.69 11.91
N GLY A 219 -12.62 -0.44 10.69
CA GLY A 219 -12.31 0.75 9.89
C GLY A 219 -12.97 1.98 10.46
#